data_AF-Q5Z4M4-F1
#
_entry.id   AF-Q5Z4M4-F1
#
_cell.length_a   1.000
_cell.length_b   1.000
_cell.length_c   1.000
_cell.angle_alpha   90.00
_cell.angle_beta   90.00
_cell.angle_gamma   90.00
#
_symmetry.space_group_name_H-M   'P 1'
#
loop_
_entity.id
_entity.type
_entity.pdbx_description
1 polymer ?
#
loop_
_entity_poly.entity_id
_entity_poly.type
_entity_poly.pdbx_seq_one_letter_code
_entity_poly.pdbx_strand_id
1 'polypeptide(L)'
;MGAYRCVSELWRRKQSDVMTFVQRVRCWDHRRQPAIGRPTRPDKARRLGDKAKQGYVVLPCPSRRGGRKRPVHKGIVYSKPKHQGITQLKFQRNKRSVAEELLGASWVDSGCSPPTGTPPNFEIILVDVAHSAIRDDPKDQLALQACAQARRAPWSHLCWQQVPWPARQRPHSPQG
;
A
#
# COMPACT_ATOMS: atom_id res chain seq x y z
N MET A 1 8.83 26.76 12.96
CA MET A 1 8.45 25.69 12.02
C MET A 1 7.84 24.53 12.81
N GLY A 2 6.72 23.93 12.37
CA GLY A 2 6.10 22.81 13.11
C GLY A 2 6.77 21.45 12.84
N ALA A 3 6.79 20.56 13.84
CA ALA A 3 7.49 19.27 13.79
C ALA A 3 7.14 18.41 12.56
N TYR A 4 5.86 18.33 12.19
CA TYR A 4 5.42 17.59 10.99
C TYR A 4 6.01 18.11 9.67
N ARG A 5 6.40 19.40 9.60
CA ARG A 5 7.11 19.96 8.44
C ARG A 5 8.54 19.43 8.36
N CYS A 6 9.26 19.38 9.48
CA CYS A 6 10.60 18.79 9.55
C CYS A 6 10.59 17.31 9.13
N VAL A 7 9.63 16.53 9.65
CA VAL A 7 9.41 15.13 9.25
C VAL A 7 9.11 15.02 7.75
N SER A 8 8.27 15.90 7.20
CA SER A 8 7.99 15.94 5.76
C SER A 8 9.21 16.22 4.89
N GLU A 9 10.10 17.14 5.29
CA GLU A 9 11.35 17.44 4.56
C GLU A 9 12.34 16.27 4.63
N LEU A 10 12.47 15.62 5.80
CA LEU A 10 13.30 14.42 5.96
C LEU A 10 12.83 13.30 4.99
N TRP A 11 11.51 13.10 4.88
CA TRP A 11 10.92 12.13 3.95
C TRP A 11 10.96 12.52 2.47
N ARG A 12 11.34 13.76 2.12
CA ARG A 12 11.69 14.14 0.74
C ARG A 12 13.10 13.66 0.40
N ARG A 13 14.05 13.76 1.32
CA ARG A 13 15.46 13.33 1.18
C ARG A 13 15.66 11.84 1.47
N LYS A 14 14.89 10.96 0.81
CA LYS A 14 14.88 9.50 1.07
C LYS A 14 16.22 8.78 0.88
N GLN A 15 17.12 9.31 0.04
CA GLN A 15 18.44 8.74 -0.25
C GLN A 15 19.51 9.11 0.78
N SER A 16 19.21 9.99 1.75
CA SER A 16 20.13 10.27 2.86
C SER A 16 20.44 9.00 3.68
N ASP A 17 21.62 8.93 4.28
CA ASP A 17 22.06 7.75 5.04
C ASP A 17 21.12 7.43 6.20
N VAL A 18 20.67 8.46 6.94
CA VAL A 18 19.68 8.34 8.02
C VAL A 18 18.39 7.68 7.53
N MET A 19 17.81 8.18 6.43
CA MET A 19 16.57 7.61 5.89
C MET A 19 16.77 6.22 5.28
N THR A 20 17.92 5.96 4.68
CA THR A 20 18.28 4.67 4.10
C THR A 20 18.46 3.62 5.21
N PHE A 21 19.12 3.96 6.31
CA PHE A 21 19.28 3.12 7.49
C PHE A 21 17.93 2.80 8.15
N VAL A 22 17.14 3.83 8.49
CA VAL A 22 15.81 3.66 9.12
C VAL A 22 14.88 2.82 8.25
N GLN A 23 14.88 3.03 6.93
CA GLN A 23 14.10 2.19 6.01
C GLN A 23 14.58 0.74 6.04
N ARG A 24 15.89 0.47 5.90
CA ARG A 24 16.50 -0.88 5.95
C ARG A 24 16.05 -1.69 7.16
N VAL A 25 16.14 -1.10 8.35
CA VAL A 25 15.70 -1.75 9.61
C VAL A 25 14.20 -2.04 9.58
N ARG A 26 13.36 -1.06 9.21
CA ARG A 26 11.89 -1.23 9.17
C ARG A 26 11.43 -2.32 8.21
N CYS A 27 11.99 -2.45 7.00
CA CYS A 27 11.59 -3.54 6.09
C CYS A 27 12.29 -4.88 6.35
N TRP A 28 13.15 -4.98 7.36
CA TRP A 28 13.52 -6.27 7.96
C TRP A 28 12.45 -6.68 8.98
N ASP A 29 12.06 -5.75 9.85
CA ASP A 29 11.04 -5.93 10.88
C ASP A 29 9.67 -6.30 10.30
N HIS A 30 9.18 -5.50 9.33
CA HIS A 30 7.92 -5.75 8.62
C HIS A 30 7.88 -7.04 7.77
N ARG A 31 8.98 -7.82 7.67
CA ARG A 31 8.92 -9.18 7.09
C ARG A 31 8.62 -10.24 8.14
N ARG A 32 8.93 -9.97 9.40
CA ARG A 32 8.76 -10.89 10.53
C ARG A 32 7.39 -10.72 11.17
N GLN A 33 6.91 -9.49 11.28
CA GLN A 33 5.61 -9.18 11.89
C GLN A 33 4.78 -8.26 10.99
N PRO A 34 3.47 -8.52 10.81
CA PRO A 34 2.56 -7.51 10.31
C PRO A 34 2.40 -6.44 11.39
N ALA A 35 3.01 -5.28 11.19
CA ALA A 35 2.92 -4.14 12.09
C ALA A 35 1.52 -3.52 12.05
N ILE A 36 0.58 -4.12 12.79
CA ILE A 36 -0.76 -3.56 13.05
C ILE A 36 -0.59 -2.48 14.12
N GLY A 37 -0.93 -1.22 13.81
CA GLY A 37 -0.85 -0.14 14.80
C GLY A 37 -0.58 1.24 14.21
N ARG A 38 0.40 1.95 14.79
CA ARG A 38 0.69 3.35 14.46
C ARG A 38 1.36 3.47 13.07
N PRO A 39 1.00 4.47 12.24
CA PRO A 39 1.59 4.65 10.93
C PRO A 39 3.09 4.93 10.99
N THR A 40 3.85 4.28 10.10
CA THR A 40 5.30 4.49 9.91
C THR A 40 5.64 5.95 9.58
N ARG A 41 4.65 6.67 9.03
CA ARG A 41 4.75 8.06 8.59
C ARG A 41 3.52 8.90 9.02
N PRO A 42 3.49 9.44 10.26
CA PRO A 42 2.32 10.14 10.79
C PRO A 42 2.07 11.52 10.15
N ASP A 43 3.11 12.22 9.66
CA ASP A 43 2.95 13.50 8.95
C ASP A 43 2.15 13.36 7.65
N LYS A 44 2.27 12.18 7.01
CA LYS A 44 1.53 11.86 5.80
C LYS A 44 0.16 11.30 6.14
N ALA A 45 0.06 10.34 7.05
CA ALA A 45 -1.21 9.72 7.42
C ALA A 45 -2.26 10.78 7.77
N ARG A 46 -1.91 11.76 8.62
CA ARG A 46 -2.80 12.87 8.99
C ARG A 46 -3.29 13.72 7.81
N ARG A 47 -2.51 13.87 6.73
CA ARG A 47 -2.93 14.58 5.50
C ARG A 47 -3.93 13.79 4.67
N LEU A 48 -4.11 12.50 4.95
CA LEU A 48 -5.02 11.60 4.26
C LEU A 48 -6.33 11.36 5.03
N GLY A 49 -6.46 11.96 6.22
CA GLY A 49 -7.61 11.76 7.11
C GLY A 49 -7.38 10.78 8.27
N ASP A 50 -6.15 10.25 8.46
CA ASP A 50 -5.83 9.47 9.66
C ASP A 50 -5.95 10.32 10.92
N LYS A 51 -6.63 9.80 11.92
CA LYS A 51 -6.80 10.42 13.24
C LYS A 51 -6.43 9.39 14.30
N ALA A 52 -5.76 9.86 15.35
CA ALA A 52 -5.43 9.05 16.52
C ALA A 52 -6.66 8.87 17.43
N LYS A 53 -7.71 8.22 16.92
CA LYS A 53 -8.89 7.79 17.67
C LYS A 53 -9.17 6.30 17.41
N GLN A 54 -9.97 5.68 18.28
CA GLN A 54 -10.36 4.29 18.12
C GLN A 54 -11.17 4.09 16.81
N GLY A 55 -11.02 2.92 16.20
CA GLY A 55 -11.64 2.57 14.92
C GLY A 55 -10.84 2.93 13.65
N TYR A 56 -9.74 3.68 13.75
CA TYR A 56 -8.73 3.72 12.68
C TYR A 56 -7.71 2.59 12.86
N VAL A 57 -7.41 1.88 11.78
CA VAL A 57 -6.39 0.82 11.76
C VAL A 57 -5.47 1.02 10.56
N VAL A 58 -4.16 1.08 10.78
CA VAL A 58 -3.18 1.09 9.69
C VAL A 58 -2.66 -0.33 9.49
N LEU A 59 -2.88 -0.88 8.29
CA LEU A 59 -2.43 -2.22 7.91
C LEU A 59 -1.33 -2.15 6.84
N PRO A 60 -0.22 -2.89 7.02
CA PRO A 60 0.82 -3.04 6.01
C PRO A 60 0.41 -4.06 4.93
N CYS A 61 0.38 -3.65 3.67
CA CYS A 61 0.02 -4.51 2.54
C CYS A 61 1.26 -4.98 1.75
N PRO A 62 1.49 -6.31 1.62
CA PRO A 62 2.43 -6.87 0.66
C PRO A 62 1.88 -6.71 -0.77
N SER A 63 2.69 -6.10 -1.64
CA SER A 63 2.36 -5.97 -3.07
C SER A 63 3.55 -6.41 -3.90
N ARG A 64 3.38 -7.40 -4.79
CA ARG A 64 4.48 -7.94 -5.59
C ARG A 64 4.96 -6.92 -6.63
N ARG A 65 6.28 -6.85 -6.80
CA ARG A 65 6.93 -6.00 -7.81
C ARG A 65 6.97 -6.71 -9.18
N GLY A 66 7.34 -5.99 -10.24
CA GLY A 66 7.32 -6.49 -11.63
C GLY A 66 6.05 -6.15 -12.41
N GLY A 67 5.94 -6.67 -13.64
CA GLY A 67 4.73 -6.60 -14.49
C GLY A 67 3.71 -7.69 -14.14
N ARG A 68 2.70 -7.89 -15.00
CA ARG A 68 1.73 -8.98 -14.86
C ARG A 68 1.98 -10.03 -15.95
N LYS A 69 2.39 -11.24 -15.58
CA LYS A 69 2.40 -12.37 -16.52
C LYS A 69 0.96 -12.76 -16.87
N ARG A 70 0.68 -13.05 -18.15
CA ARG A 70 -0.61 -13.63 -18.56
C ARG A 70 -0.75 -15.06 -17.99
N PRO A 71 -1.86 -15.42 -17.33
CA PRO A 71 -2.11 -16.81 -16.93
C PRO A 71 -2.47 -17.63 -18.17
N VAL A 72 -1.56 -18.50 -18.61
CA VAL A 72 -1.72 -19.34 -19.81
C VAL A 72 -1.01 -20.67 -19.57
N HIS A 73 -1.65 -21.79 -19.90
CA HIS A 73 -1.03 -23.11 -19.80
C HIS A 73 0.19 -23.21 -20.72
N LYS A 74 1.33 -23.70 -20.19
CA LYS A 74 2.64 -23.78 -20.88
C LYS A 74 3.16 -22.48 -21.53
N GLY A 75 2.49 -21.34 -21.36
CA GLY A 75 2.80 -20.10 -22.07
C GLY A 75 2.44 -20.13 -23.57
N ILE A 76 1.50 -20.97 -24.01
CA ILE A 76 1.11 -21.07 -25.43
C ILE A 76 -0.20 -20.31 -25.66
N VAL A 77 -0.18 -19.27 -26.50
CA VAL A 77 -1.38 -18.47 -26.82
C VAL A 77 -1.82 -18.73 -28.26
N TYR A 78 -2.91 -19.49 -28.44
CA TYR A 78 -3.49 -19.87 -29.74
C TYR A 78 -4.24 -18.71 -30.43
N SER A 79 -3.56 -17.58 -30.64
CA SER A 79 -4.16 -16.35 -31.19
C SER A 79 -3.21 -15.65 -32.16
N LYS A 80 -3.75 -14.68 -32.93
CA LYS A 80 -2.99 -13.84 -33.88
C LYS A 80 -1.73 -13.25 -33.19
N PRO A 81 -0.60 -13.08 -33.90
CA PRO A 81 0.69 -12.66 -33.31
C PRO A 81 0.62 -11.46 -32.36
N LYS A 82 -0.20 -10.45 -32.68
CA LYS A 82 -0.51 -9.28 -31.83
C LYS A 82 -0.87 -9.61 -30.38
N HIS A 83 -1.47 -10.78 -30.12
CA HIS A 83 -1.96 -11.20 -28.82
C HIS A 83 -1.09 -12.26 -28.13
N GLN A 84 0.04 -12.65 -28.71
CA GLN A 84 0.93 -13.68 -28.16
C GLN A 84 1.85 -13.20 -27.02
N GLY A 85 1.86 -11.90 -26.71
CA GLY A 85 2.63 -11.35 -25.59
C GLY A 85 2.20 -11.90 -24.21
N ILE A 86 3.17 -12.36 -23.41
CA ILE A 86 2.93 -13.03 -22.11
C ILE A 86 3.60 -12.30 -20.94
N THR A 87 4.89 -11.97 -21.06
CA THR A 87 5.72 -11.52 -19.92
C THR A 87 5.82 -10.00 -19.78
N GLN A 88 5.89 -9.26 -20.90
CA GLN A 88 6.09 -7.81 -20.92
C GLN A 88 4.79 -6.99 -20.74
N LEU A 89 3.70 -7.64 -20.29
CA LEU A 89 2.42 -6.98 -20.08
C LEU A 89 2.43 -6.12 -18.80
N LYS A 90 2.05 -4.85 -18.96
CA LYS A 90 1.77 -3.94 -17.85
C LYS A 90 0.32 -4.13 -17.39
N PHE A 91 0.08 -4.01 -16.09
CA PHE A 91 -1.29 -4.01 -15.57
C PHE A 91 -1.91 -2.62 -15.72
N GLN A 92 -3.21 -2.57 -16.00
CA GLN A 92 -3.92 -1.31 -16.28
C GLN A 92 -4.13 -0.45 -15.03
N ARG A 93 -4.35 -1.07 -13.86
CA ARG A 93 -4.46 -0.34 -12.58
C ARG A 93 -3.10 -0.19 -11.92
N ASN A 94 -2.95 0.87 -11.14
CA ASN A 94 -1.78 1.06 -10.27
C ASN A 94 -1.74 0.00 -9.16
N LYS A 95 -0.53 -0.46 -8.78
CA LYS A 95 -0.32 -1.41 -7.68
C LYS A 95 -0.89 -0.96 -6.33
N ARG A 96 -1.13 0.35 -6.17
CA ARG A 96 -1.77 0.94 -4.99
C ARG A 96 -3.25 0.55 -4.91
N SER A 97 -4.00 0.76 -6.00
CA SER A 97 -5.40 0.31 -6.13
C SER A 97 -5.54 -1.21 -5.99
N VAL A 98 -4.55 -1.99 -6.45
CA VAL A 98 -4.52 -3.45 -6.20
C VAL A 98 -4.32 -3.77 -4.71
N ALA A 99 -3.46 -3.03 -4.01
CA ALA A 99 -3.25 -3.24 -2.57
C ALA A 99 -4.49 -2.83 -1.74
N GLU A 100 -5.19 -1.77 -2.16
CA GLU A 100 -6.48 -1.33 -1.60
C GLU A 100 -7.53 -2.43 -1.75
N GLU A 101 -7.72 -2.94 -2.97
CA GLU A 101 -8.66 -4.02 -3.31
C GLU A 101 -8.34 -5.34 -2.58
N LEU A 102 -7.05 -5.67 -2.42
CA LEU A 102 -6.61 -6.87 -1.68
C LEU A 102 -6.96 -6.81 -0.19
N LEU A 103 -6.70 -5.68 0.49
CA LEU A 103 -7.05 -5.54 1.91
C LEU A 103 -8.55 -5.36 2.13
N GLY A 104 -9.24 -4.68 1.22
CA GLY A 104 -10.70 -4.55 1.25
C GLY A 104 -11.39 -5.91 1.23
N ALA A 105 -10.98 -6.82 0.33
CA ALA A 105 -11.53 -8.18 0.27
C ALA A 105 -11.10 -9.04 1.47
N SER A 106 -9.80 -9.09 1.81
CA SER A 106 -9.32 -10.04 2.83
C SER A 106 -9.84 -9.75 4.24
N TRP A 107 -9.95 -8.47 4.62
CA TRP A 107 -10.37 -8.08 5.96
C TRP A 107 -11.89 -8.19 6.16
N VAL A 108 -12.69 -7.93 5.11
CA VAL A 108 -14.16 -7.99 5.17
C VAL A 108 -14.67 -9.44 5.17
N ASP A 109 -14.15 -10.30 4.31
CA ASP A 109 -14.78 -11.62 4.06
C ASP A 109 -14.29 -12.75 4.98
N SER A 110 -13.13 -12.59 5.65
CA SER A 110 -12.48 -13.72 6.33
C SER A 110 -11.61 -13.39 7.56
N GLY A 111 -11.44 -12.10 7.91
CA GLY A 111 -10.51 -11.68 8.98
C GLY A 111 -9.05 -12.10 8.74
N CYS A 112 -8.70 -12.53 7.52
CA CYS A 112 -7.48 -13.27 7.27
C CYS A 112 -6.31 -12.32 6.99
N SER A 113 -5.20 -12.53 7.69
CA SER A 113 -3.99 -11.71 7.60
C SER A 113 -3.40 -11.74 6.18
N PRO A 114 -2.89 -10.61 5.64
CA PRO A 114 -2.32 -10.58 4.30
C PRO A 114 -1.10 -11.53 4.17
N PRO A 115 -0.93 -12.19 3.00
CA PRO A 115 0.02 -13.29 2.84
C PRO A 115 1.47 -12.89 3.11
N THR A 116 2.05 -13.50 4.15
CA THR A 116 3.39 -13.23 4.68
C THR A 116 4.51 -13.66 3.72
N GLY A 117 5.61 -12.91 3.70
CA GLY A 117 6.85 -13.31 3.00
C GLY A 117 7.38 -12.30 1.95
N THR A 118 6.54 -11.39 1.44
CA THR A 118 7.03 -10.20 0.72
C THR A 118 6.98 -9.00 1.67
N PRO A 119 8.04 -8.17 1.78
CA PRO A 119 7.95 -6.95 2.61
C PRO A 119 6.82 -6.05 2.10
N PRO A 120 6.02 -5.44 3.00
CA PRO A 120 4.95 -4.53 2.62
C PRO A 120 5.52 -3.32 1.88
N ASN A 121 4.81 -2.90 0.83
CA ASN A 121 5.20 -1.75 -0.01
C ASN A 121 4.27 -0.54 0.18
N PHE A 122 3.14 -0.76 0.86
CA PHE A 122 2.09 0.22 1.13
C PHE A 122 1.57 0.02 2.55
N GLU A 123 1.25 1.12 3.22
CA GLU A 123 0.37 1.16 4.39
C GLU A 123 -0.98 1.69 3.92
N ILE A 124 -2.05 1.05 4.38
CA ILE A 124 -3.43 1.41 4.06
C ILE A 124 -4.15 1.70 5.37
N ILE A 125 -4.86 2.82 5.40
CA ILE A 125 -5.70 3.23 6.52
C ILE A 125 -7.08 2.60 6.27
N LEU A 126 -7.56 1.82 7.23
CA LEU A 126 -8.91 1.30 7.30
C LEU A 126 -9.66 2.03 8.42
N VAL A 127 -10.98 2.14 8.25
CA VAL A 127 -11.89 2.88 9.13
C VAL A 127 -13.07 1.97 9.46
N ASP A 128 -13.25 1.66 10.73
CA ASP A 128 -14.38 0.87 11.20
C ASP A 128 -15.65 1.72 11.30
N VAL A 129 -16.54 1.57 10.32
CA VAL A 129 -17.81 2.32 10.23
C VAL A 129 -18.79 1.94 11.35
N ALA A 130 -18.67 0.75 11.96
CA ALA A 130 -19.57 0.32 13.03
C ALA A 130 -19.21 0.92 14.40
N HIS A 131 -17.96 1.34 14.59
CA HIS A 131 -17.44 1.82 15.86
C HIS A 131 -18.05 3.17 16.30
N SER A 132 -18.48 3.28 17.56
CA SER A 132 -19.15 4.47 18.11
C SER A 132 -18.34 5.75 17.90
N ALA A 133 -17.05 5.74 18.25
CA ALA A 133 -16.19 6.91 18.08
C ALA A 133 -16.01 7.37 16.62
N ILE A 134 -16.44 6.59 15.62
CA ILE A 134 -16.52 7.01 14.20
C ILE A 134 -17.93 7.44 13.82
N ARG A 135 -18.95 6.73 14.30
CA ARG A 135 -20.36 7.05 14.08
C ARG A 135 -20.77 8.38 14.70
N ASP A 136 -20.24 8.73 15.87
CA ASP A 136 -20.63 9.94 16.59
C ASP A 136 -19.94 11.21 16.04
N ASP A 137 -18.93 11.05 15.17
CA ASP A 137 -18.11 12.14 14.62
C ASP A 137 -18.64 12.59 13.24
N PRO A 138 -19.34 13.74 13.11
CA PRO A 138 -20.01 14.13 11.86
C PRO A 138 -19.03 14.39 10.71
N LYS A 139 -17.78 14.76 11.02
CA LYS A 139 -16.72 14.95 10.02
C LYS A 139 -16.30 13.64 9.36
N ASP A 140 -16.35 12.53 10.10
CA ASP A 140 -15.96 11.22 9.58
C ASP A 140 -17.13 10.51 8.91
N GLN A 141 -18.36 10.67 9.44
CA GLN A 141 -19.56 10.31 8.70
C GLN A 141 -19.62 10.98 7.32
N LEU A 142 -19.39 12.31 7.23
CA LEU A 142 -19.42 13.04 5.96
C LEU A 142 -18.33 12.53 4.99
N ALA A 143 -17.12 12.25 5.49
CA ALA A 143 -16.04 11.68 4.68
C ALA A 143 -16.38 10.28 4.15
N LEU A 144 -17.04 9.44 4.97
CA LEU A 144 -17.50 8.11 4.57
C LEU A 144 -18.64 8.20 3.53
N GLN A 145 -19.64 9.07 3.75
CA GLN A 145 -20.77 9.27 2.84
C GLN A 145 -20.35 9.79 1.45
N ALA A 146 -19.50 10.82 1.42
CA ALA A 146 -18.95 11.38 0.18
C ALA A 146 -18.16 10.33 -0.63
N CYS A 147 -17.61 9.32 0.05
CA CYS A 147 -16.84 8.27 -0.57
C CYS A 147 -17.70 7.03 -0.92
N ALA A 148 -18.82 6.79 -0.23
CA ALA A 148 -19.82 5.79 -0.58
C ALA A 148 -20.62 6.14 -1.86
N GLN A 149 -20.82 7.44 -2.14
CA GLN A 149 -21.43 7.90 -3.40
C GLN A 149 -20.51 7.65 -4.62
N ALA A 150 -19.22 7.35 -4.42
CA ALA A 150 -18.24 7.09 -5.48
C ALA A 150 -18.23 5.63 -5.99
N ARG A 151 -19.40 5.14 -6.43
CA ARG A 151 -19.67 3.90 -7.21
C ARG A 151 -19.61 2.54 -6.49
N ARG A 152 -20.75 1.83 -6.50
CA ARG A 152 -20.94 0.37 -6.79
C ARG A 152 -19.87 -0.65 -6.29
N ALA A 153 -19.26 -0.40 -5.14
CA ALA A 153 -18.57 -1.37 -4.30
C ALA A 153 -18.66 -0.84 -2.86
N PRO A 154 -18.94 -1.67 -1.84
CA PRO A 154 -19.47 -1.15 -0.57
C PRO A 154 -18.51 -0.39 0.35
N TRP A 155 -17.24 -0.15 -0.02
CA TRP A 155 -16.24 0.40 0.90
C TRP A 155 -15.31 1.46 0.28
N SER A 156 -15.08 2.53 1.06
CA SER A 156 -14.50 3.81 0.68
C SER A 156 -13.00 3.89 0.98
N HIS A 157 -12.15 3.66 -0.03
CA HIS A 157 -10.70 3.57 0.16
C HIS A 157 -9.95 4.91 0.02
N LEU A 158 -9.63 5.55 1.14
CA LEU A 158 -8.60 6.60 1.21
C LEU A 158 -7.21 6.00 1.45
N CYS A 159 -6.43 5.86 0.38
CA CYS A 159 -5.03 5.38 0.43
C CYS A 159 -4.06 6.41 -0.18
N TRP A 160 -2.81 6.49 0.31
CA TRP A 160 -1.59 7.04 -0.32
C TRP A 160 -0.38 6.62 0.57
N GLN A 161 0.82 6.22 0.13
CA GLN A 161 1.53 6.26 -1.16
C GLN A 161 2.72 5.26 -1.09
N GLN A 162 3.38 5.01 -2.22
CA GLN A 162 4.63 4.25 -2.35
C GLN A 162 5.75 4.61 -1.36
N VAL A 163 6.42 3.56 -0.85
CA VAL A 163 7.87 3.56 -0.66
C VAL A 163 8.52 2.83 -1.84
N PRO A 164 9.11 3.53 -2.82
CA PRO A 164 9.98 2.90 -3.79
C PRO A 164 11.26 2.48 -3.08
N TRP A 165 11.28 1.24 -2.58
CA TRP A 165 12.53 0.63 -2.10
C TRP A 165 13.59 0.70 -3.21
N PRO A 166 14.84 1.10 -2.91
CA PRO A 166 15.90 1.11 -3.91
C PRO A 166 16.00 -0.28 -4.53
N ALA A 167 16.03 -0.33 -5.87
CA ALA A 167 16.47 -1.53 -6.53
C ALA A 167 17.86 -1.87 -5.96
N ARG A 168 18.11 -3.15 -5.65
CA ARG A 168 19.48 -3.65 -5.63
C ARG A 168 19.96 -3.49 -7.07
N GLN A 169 20.57 -2.35 -7.39
CA GLN A 169 21.44 -2.23 -8.55
C GLN A 169 22.45 -3.36 -8.35
N ARG A 170 22.36 -4.39 -9.19
CA ARG A 170 23.51 -5.29 -9.31
C ARG A 170 24.62 -4.40 -9.86
N PRO A 171 25.84 -4.38 -9.28
CA PRO A 171 26.94 -3.76 -9.97
C PRO A 171 27.00 -4.38 -11.37
N HIS A 172 27.14 -3.54 -12.39
CA HIS A 172 27.42 -4.04 -13.73
C HIS A 172 28.75 -4.79 -13.63
N SER A 173 28.72 -6.10 -13.85
CA SER A 173 29.95 -6.87 -14.06
C SER A 173 30.63 -6.28 -15.30
N PRO A 174 31.87 -5.77 -15.20
CA PRO A 174 32.62 -5.42 -16.39
C PRO A 174 32.77 -6.69 -17.24
N GLN A 175 32.38 -6.60 -18.51
CA GLN A 175 32.71 -7.62 -19.48
C GLN A 175 34.17 -7.39 -19.87
N GLY A 176 35.03 -8.29 -19.42
CA GLY A 176 36.31 -8.61 -20.05
C GLY A 176 36.17 -9.90 -20.82
#